data_AF-A0A5C2RKV4-F1
#
_entry.id   AF-A0A5C2RKV4-F1
#
_cell.length_a   1.000
_cell.length_b   1.000
_cell.length_c   1.000
_cell.angle_alpha   90.00
_cell.angle_beta   90.00
_cell.angle_gamma   90.00
#
_symmetry.space_group_name_H-M   'P 1'
#
loop_
_entity.id
_entity.type
_entity.pdbx_description
1 polymer ?
#
loop_
_entity_poly.entity_id
_entity_poly.type
_entity_poly.pdbx_seq_one_letter_code
_entity_poly.pdbx_strand_id
1 'polypeptide(L)'
;MNYPNEHLPACYVGVADLHALSMPLVEARATDDLVLLHLAGRYCDQGEWKRVVMDPIRGAYRPSAKQSEFSWNFQSLLGFSKTIPLKIDIEFNLLPTVGEHLSKHLHVPAPLYARRQDGTVPAPHEIAHVCVGQWAERVRVLMMFPKISDAAGPVELKTQDLRDLYELGCLPTVEEVLPPSDWGRPAYGRYDDACQARMNASGQAAHPPVIIPQAQLCWFADTLRAKLADHPRLSEPFFMIEINGPAMYLDTDINEIQEAYEEWLDVIDFAAAGSLDDWYGDIGYEVSDDGFVLQWRTDGHRKMLAALLPSDAENAVNSIMARWEQYHVLETNHLFGLAGFTATPGPLGAQDGVHCISAFAQEHVIPMMVGRHAGTPHAASELAPGSMPQLLEAVDKLAAAFADCASGQDPQDVTARLELRVDVRRVMDVIGRVRMACVQRSIVLIPTASWW
;
A
#
# COMPACT_ATOMS: atom_id res chain seq x y z
N MET A 1 -10.41 -40.01 -23.00
CA MET A 1 -9.91 -38.69 -22.56
C MET A 1 -9.54 -37.93 -23.82
N ASN A 2 -10.45 -37.07 -24.31
CA ASN A 2 -10.24 -36.32 -25.56
C ASN A 2 -9.45 -35.04 -25.27
N TYR A 3 -8.41 -34.81 -26.08
CA TYR A 3 -7.31 -33.86 -25.88
C TYR A 3 -7.73 -32.37 -25.96
N PRO A 4 -6.92 -31.44 -25.40
CA PRO A 4 -7.13 -29.98 -25.50
C PRO A 4 -7.22 -29.43 -26.92
N ASN A 5 -6.80 -30.19 -27.94
CA ASN A 5 -6.72 -29.79 -29.35
C ASN A 5 -7.93 -30.22 -30.21
N GLU A 6 -9.02 -30.68 -29.59
CA GLU A 6 -10.25 -31.04 -30.32
C GLU A 6 -10.91 -29.76 -30.90
N HIS A 7 -11.15 -29.75 -32.22
CA HIS A 7 -11.87 -28.69 -32.91
C HIS A 7 -13.37 -28.80 -32.60
N LEU A 8 -13.81 -28.11 -31.55
CA LEU A 8 -15.22 -27.95 -31.20
C LEU A 8 -15.73 -26.58 -31.67
N PRO A 9 -17.02 -26.43 -32.02
CA PRO A 9 -17.63 -25.13 -32.26
C PRO A 9 -17.43 -24.20 -31.06
N ALA A 10 -17.05 -22.94 -31.32
CA ALA A 10 -16.83 -21.95 -30.28
C ALA A 10 -18.16 -21.37 -29.77
N CYS A 11 -18.28 -21.28 -28.45
CA CYS A 11 -19.34 -20.59 -27.73
C CYS A 11 -18.70 -19.46 -26.92
N TYR A 12 -18.95 -18.21 -27.30
CA TYR A 12 -18.39 -17.05 -26.62
C TYR A 12 -19.34 -16.57 -25.53
N VAL A 13 -18.87 -16.53 -24.30
CA VAL A 13 -19.68 -16.23 -23.11
C VAL A 13 -19.06 -15.10 -22.30
N GLY A 14 -19.92 -14.27 -21.69
CA GLY A 14 -19.53 -13.37 -20.60
C GLY A 14 -19.71 -14.01 -19.22
N VAL A 15 -19.50 -13.23 -18.16
CA VAL A 15 -19.64 -13.72 -16.76
C VAL A 15 -21.07 -14.18 -16.47
N ALA A 16 -22.06 -13.37 -16.84
CA ALA A 16 -23.47 -13.71 -16.63
C ALA A 16 -23.90 -14.97 -17.42
N ASP A 17 -23.41 -15.11 -18.66
CA ASP A 17 -23.66 -16.30 -19.48
C ASP A 17 -23.02 -17.54 -18.84
N LEU A 18 -21.77 -17.43 -18.37
CA LEU A 18 -21.08 -18.52 -17.69
C LEU A 18 -21.83 -18.94 -16.42
N HIS A 19 -22.22 -17.98 -15.59
CA HIS A 19 -23.05 -18.24 -14.40
C HIS A 19 -24.34 -18.99 -14.76
N ALA A 20 -25.07 -18.56 -15.80
CA ALA A 20 -26.28 -19.24 -16.26
C ALA A 20 -26.04 -20.68 -16.75
N LEU A 21 -24.87 -20.97 -17.35
CA LEU A 21 -24.47 -22.33 -17.73
C LEU A 21 -24.07 -23.19 -16.53
N SER A 22 -23.48 -22.58 -15.50
CA SER A 22 -22.97 -23.26 -14.31
C SER A 22 -24.08 -23.62 -13.32
N MET A 23 -25.09 -22.76 -13.14
CA MET A 23 -26.13 -22.95 -12.12
C MET A 23 -26.86 -24.30 -12.20
N PRO A 24 -27.33 -24.77 -13.36
CA PRO A 24 -27.95 -26.10 -13.46
C PRO A 24 -27.00 -27.24 -13.06
N LEU A 25 -25.69 -27.10 -13.32
CA LEU A 25 -24.68 -28.09 -12.96
C LEU A 25 -24.44 -28.11 -11.45
N VAL A 26 -24.42 -26.93 -10.82
CA VAL A 26 -24.31 -26.78 -9.35
C VAL A 26 -25.53 -27.40 -8.67
N GLU A 27 -26.75 -27.08 -9.12
CA GLU A 27 -28.00 -27.62 -8.59
C GLU A 27 -28.08 -29.16 -8.72
N ALA A 28 -27.62 -29.68 -9.85
CA ALA A 28 -27.55 -31.12 -10.11
C ALA A 28 -26.37 -31.82 -9.39
N ARG A 29 -25.47 -31.07 -8.75
CA ARG A 29 -24.19 -31.56 -8.19
C ARG A 29 -23.34 -32.31 -9.23
N ALA A 30 -23.37 -31.84 -10.47
CA ALA A 30 -22.63 -32.40 -11.59
C ALA A 30 -21.18 -31.87 -11.60
N THR A 31 -20.40 -32.25 -10.58
CA THR A 31 -19.05 -31.72 -10.34
C THR A 31 -18.10 -31.90 -11.53
N ASP A 32 -18.11 -33.07 -12.17
CA ASP A 32 -17.23 -33.35 -13.31
C ASP A 32 -17.54 -32.43 -14.51
N ASP A 33 -18.82 -32.18 -14.79
CA ASP A 33 -19.24 -31.29 -15.87
C ASP A 33 -18.93 -29.82 -15.55
N LEU A 34 -19.07 -29.42 -14.28
CA LEU A 34 -18.69 -28.09 -13.81
C LEU A 34 -17.17 -27.86 -13.98
N VAL A 35 -16.36 -28.86 -13.63
CA VAL A 35 -14.90 -28.83 -13.84
C VAL A 35 -14.56 -28.76 -15.33
N LEU A 36 -15.25 -29.53 -16.18
CA LEU A 36 -15.06 -29.45 -17.63
C LEU A 36 -15.43 -28.07 -18.20
N LEU A 37 -16.49 -27.45 -17.69
CA LEU A 37 -16.91 -26.10 -18.08
C LEU A 37 -15.87 -25.05 -17.68
N HIS A 38 -15.52 -24.96 -16.40
CA HIS A 38 -14.69 -23.87 -15.87
C HIS A 38 -13.19 -24.05 -16.15
N LEU A 39 -12.66 -25.28 -16.03
CA LEU A 39 -11.20 -25.51 -16.18
C LEU A 39 -10.81 -25.94 -17.59
N ALA A 40 -11.66 -26.71 -18.27
CA ALA A 40 -11.37 -27.18 -19.63
C ALA A 40 -12.06 -26.35 -20.72
N GLY A 41 -12.97 -25.43 -20.37
CA GLY A 41 -13.74 -24.64 -21.34
C GLY A 41 -14.61 -25.51 -22.23
N ARG A 42 -15.27 -26.54 -21.68
CA ARG A 42 -16.10 -27.49 -22.43
C ARG A 42 -17.50 -27.56 -21.87
N TYR A 43 -18.49 -27.49 -22.76
CA TYR A 43 -19.90 -27.60 -22.38
C TYR A 43 -20.63 -28.52 -23.36
N CYS A 44 -21.47 -29.41 -22.85
CA CYS A 44 -22.33 -30.27 -23.66
C CYS A 44 -23.74 -29.69 -23.66
N ASP A 45 -24.15 -29.16 -24.81
CA ASP A 45 -25.47 -28.59 -25.01
C ASP A 45 -26.29 -29.52 -25.90
N GLN A 46 -27.33 -30.14 -25.35
CA GLN A 46 -28.22 -31.06 -26.07
C GLN A 46 -27.48 -32.19 -26.82
N GLY A 47 -26.38 -32.68 -26.27
CA GLY A 47 -25.56 -33.75 -26.86
C GLY A 47 -24.45 -33.27 -27.81
N GLU A 48 -24.33 -31.96 -28.04
CA GLU A 48 -23.24 -31.36 -28.82
C GLU A 48 -22.19 -30.72 -27.90
N TRP A 49 -20.93 -31.11 -28.07
CA TRP A 49 -19.81 -30.52 -27.34
C TRP A 49 -19.36 -29.20 -27.97
N LYS A 50 -19.25 -28.16 -27.14
CA LYS A 50 -18.82 -26.82 -27.52
C LYS A 50 -17.55 -26.42 -26.76
N ARG A 51 -16.72 -25.60 -27.41
CA ARG A 51 -15.60 -24.90 -26.77
C ARG A 51 -16.10 -23.58 -26.20
N VAL A 52 -16.13 -23.47 -24.89
CA VAL A 52 -16.45 -22.23 -24.20
C VAL A 52 -15.23 -21.31 -24.24
N VAL A 53 -15.42 -20.11 -24.78
CA VAL A 53 -14.41 -19.05 -24.82
C VAL A 53 -14.93 -17.91 -23.95
N MET A 54 -14.29 -17.71 -22.80
CA MET A 54 -14.67 -16.73 -21.81
C MET A 54 -14.11 -15.35 -22.18
N ASP A 55 -14.99 -14.37 -22.37
CA ASP A 55 -14.65 -12.95 -22.46
C ASP A 55 -15.34 -12.22 -21.30
N PRO A 56 -14.62 -11.93 -20.20
CA PRO A 56 -15.25 -11.36 -19.01
C PRO A 56 -15.79 -9.94 -19.21
N ILE A 57 -15.42 -9.26 -20.30
CA ILE A 57 -15.91 -7.90 -20.63
C ILE A 57 -17.21 -7.99 -21.43
N ARG A 58 -17.49 -9.12 -22.07
CA ARG A 58 -18.69 -9.33 -22.88
C ARG A 58 -19.94 -9.23 -22.00
N GLY A 59 -20.83 -8.32 -22.37
CA GLY A 59 -22.09 -8.10 -21.65
C GLY A 59 -21.92 -7.39 -20.29
N ALA A 60 -20.70 -7.02 -19.91
CA ALA A 60 -20.47 -6.26 -18.68
C ALA A 60 -20.92 -4.81 -18.82
N TYR A 61 -21.36 -4.23 -17.71
CA TYR A 61 -21.80 -2.84 -17.63
C TYR A 61 -20.60 -1.89 -17.51
N ARG A 62 -20.88 -0.59 -17.55
CA ARG A 62 -19.87 0.48 -17.47
C ARG A 62 -20.24 1.46 -16.38
N PRO A 63 -19.25 2.03 -15.67
CA PRO A 63 -19.54 3.07 -14.70
C PRO A 63 -20.19 4.27 -15.40
N SER A 64 -21.11 4.93 -14.72
CA SER A 64 -21.74 6.15 -15.22
C SER A 64 -21.89 7.18 -14.11
N ALA A 65 -21.71 8.46 -14.43
CA ALA A 65 -21.84 9.57 -13.48
C ALA A 65 -23.24 9.73 -12.86
N LYS A 66 -24.23 8.96 -13.31
CA LYS A 66 -25.61 9.01 -12.77
C LYS A 66 -25.92 7.89 -11.78
N GLN A 67 -25.11 6.84 -11.74
CA GLN A 67 -25.38 5.61 -10.99
C GLN A 67 -24.19 5.25 -10.11
N SER A 68 -22.98 5.36 -10.64
CA SER A 68 -21.76 5.04 -9.91
C SER A 68 -21.31 6.22 -9.07
N GLU A 69 -20.78 5.91 -7.90
CA GLU A 69 -20.14 6.88 -7.02
C GLU A 69 -18.65 6.96 -7.35
N PHE A 70 -18.11 8.18 -7.27
CA PHE A 70 -16.72 8.47 -7.56
C PHE A 70 -16.17 9.30 -6.42
N SER A 71 -15.11 8.82 -5.79
CA SER A 71 -14.57 9.52 -4.64
C SER A 71 -13.05 9.55 -4.66
N TRP A 72 -12.52 10.56 -3.98
CA TRP A 72 -11.11 10.75 -3.73
C TRP A 72 -10.83 10.61 -2.24
N ASN A 73 -9.65 10.09 -1.89
CA ASN A 73 -9.16 10.17 -0.54
C ASN A 73 -7.65 10.47 -0.51
N PHE A 74 -7.24 11.22 0.51
CA PHE A 74 -5.83 11.42 0.83
C PHE A 74 -5.47 10.39 1.90
N GLN A 75 -4.65 9.39 1.56
CA GLN A 75 -4.37 8.26 2.45
C GLN A 75 -3.27 8.57 3.45
N SER A 76 -2.14 9.10 2.99
CA SER A 76 -1.00 9.42 3.86
C SER A 76 -0.01 10.39 3.22
N LEU A 77 0.67 11.19 4.05
CA LEU A 77 1.84 11.97 3.66
C LEU A 77 3.08 11.27 4.18
N LEU A 78 4.11 11.24 3.36
CA LEU A 78 5.42 10.73 3.68
C LEU A 78 6.46 11.81 3.37
N GLY A 79 7.18 12.28 4.38
CA GLY A 79 8.21 13.30 4.24
C GLY A 79 9.55 12.84 4.78
N PHE A 80 10.64 13.29 4.16
CA PHE A 80 11.98 13.21 4.74
C PHE A 80 12.52 14.60 5.07
N SER A 81 12.99 14.80 6.30
CA SER A 81 13.54 16.08 6.72
C SER A 81 14.69 15.91 7.71
N LYS A 82 15.59 16.91 7.77
CA LYS A 82 16.61 17.01 8.82
C LYS A 82 16.06 17.57 10.14
N THR A 83 14.86 18.14 10.08
CA THR A 83 14.10 18.67 11.21
C THR A 83 12.80 17.88 11.39
N ILE A 84 11.98 18.23 12.37
CA ILE A 84 10.62 17.72 12.52
C ILE A 84 9.64 18.87 12.24
N PRO A 85 9.32 19.16 10.95
CA PRO A 85 8.54 20.32 10.55
C PRO A 85 7.03 20.09 10.70
N LEU A 86 6.57 19.81 11.92
CA LEU A 86 5.17 19.55 12.22
C LEU A 86 4.56 20.72 12.98
N LYS A 87 3.29 21.02 12.71
CA LYS A 87 2.47 22.03 13.41
C LYS A 87 1.71 21.46 14.62
N ILE A 88 2.16 20.33 15.16
CA ILE A 88 1.54 19.64 16.28
C ILE A 88 2.61 19.25 17.29
N ASP A 89 2.19 18.95 18.52
CA ASP A 89 3.06 18.34 19.53
C ASP A 89 3.37 16.87 19.14
N ILE A 90 4.47 16.34 19.68
CA ILE A 90 4.86 14.94 19.47
C ILE A 90 5.10 14.24 20.81
N GLU A 91 4.54 13.05 20.95
CA GLU A 91 4.88 12.09 21.99
C GLU A 91 6.22 11.44 21.63
N PHE A 92 7.30 11.90 22.25
CA PHE A 92 8.65 11.42 22.00
C PHE A 92 9.02 10.28 22.96
N ASN A 93 9.37 9.13 22.38
CA ASN A 93 9.81 7.95 23.10
C ASN A 93 11.32 8.00 23.33
N LEU A 94 11.73 8.32 24.56
CA LEU A 94 13.14 8.28 24.96
C LEU A 94 13.77 6.90 24.80
N LEU A 95 13.00 5.83 25.03
CA LEU A 95 13.41 4.43 24.84
C LEU A 95 12.65 3.83 23.66
N PRO A 96 13.03 4.17 22.42
CA PRO A 96 12.26 3.80 21.24
C PRO A 96 12.22 2.27 21.10
N THR A 97 11.06 1.76 20.67
CA THR A 97 10.84 0.32 20.56
C THR A 97 11.31 -0.16 19.19
N VAL A 98 12.16 -1.18 19.18
CA VAL A 98 12.75 -1.78 17.96
C VAL A 98 11.69 -2.53 17.12
N GLY A 99 10.47 -2.75 17.62
CA GLY A 99 9.44 -3.53 16.92
C GLY A 99 8.82 -2.87 15.67
N GLU A 100 8.96 -1.55 15.50
CA GLU A 100 8.33 -0.80 14.42
C GLU A 100 9.31 -0.52 13.27
N HIS A 101 9.78 -1.60 12.64
CA HIS A 101 10.67 -1.51 11.49
C HIS A 101 9.92 -1.37 10.17
N LEU A 102 10.42 -0.49 9.30
CA LEU A 102 10.12 -0.47 7.88
C LEU A 102 10.65 -1.76 7.25
N SER A 103 9.75 -2.71 7.04
CA SER A 103 10.06 -4.01 6.42
C SER A 103 9.80 -4.05 4.92
N LYS A 104 9.13 -3.02 4.37
CA LYS A 104 8.67 -2.98 2.97
C LYS A 104 9.25 -1.78 2.24
N HIS A 105 9.44 -1.96 0.93
CA HIS A 105 9.84 -0.90 0.02
C HIS A 105 8.78 0.21 -0.03
N LEU A 106 9.19 1.48 0.07
CA LEU A 106 8.29 2.64 0.06
C LEU A 106 8.07 3.22 -1.35
N HIS A 107 8.64 2.63 -2.40
CA HIS A 107 8.49 3.10 -3.79
C HIS A 107 8.92 4.56 -4.02
N VAL A 108 9.66 5.17 -3.09
CA VAL A 108 10.24 6.51 -3.18
C VAL A 108 11.74 6.43 -2.87
N PRO A 109 12.56 7.29 -3.51
CA PRO A 109 13.97 7.36 -3.18
C PRO A 109 14.16 7.89 -1.75
N ALA A 110 15.21 7.42 -1.07
CA ALA A 110 15.70 8.13 0.10
C ALA A 110 16.29 9.49 -0.31
N PRO A 111 16.31 10.48 0.59
CA PRO A 111 16.85 11.80 0.28
C PRO A 111 18.37 11.73 0.00
N LEU A 112 18.89 12.70 -0.77
CA LEU A 112 20.31 12.72 -1.17
C LEU A 112 21.30 12.74 0.01
N TYR A 113 20.89 13.29 1.16
CA TYR A 113 21.71 13.28 2.36
C TYR A 113 21.76 11.92 3.07
N ALA A 114 21.00 10.92 2.59
CA ALA A 114 21.13 9.53 3.01
C ALA A 114 22.19 8.74 2.20
N ARG A 115 22.89 9.42 1.28
CA ARG A 115 23.91 8.81 0.42
C ARG A 115 25.01 8.13 1.23
N ARG A 116 25.31 6.89 0.89
CA ARG A 116 26.40 6.10 1.47
C ARG A 116 27.77 6.59 0.98
N GLN A 117 28.83 6.15 1.65
CA GLN A 117 30.20 6.53 1.28
C GLN A 117 30.60 6.08 -0.14
N ASP A 118 29.98 5.01 -0.65
CA ASP A 118 30.17 4.51 -2.02
C ASP A 118 29.43 5.33 -3.09
N GLY A 119 28.68 6.37 -2.69
CA GLY A 119 27.91 7.22 -3.58
C GLY A 119 26.49 6.72 -3.89
N THR A 120 26.10 5.54 -3.40
CA THR A 120 24.76 4.98 -3.59
C THR A 120 23.74 5.62 -2.65
N VAL A 121 22.48 5.70 -3.08
CA VAL A 121 21.35 6.13 -2.24
C VAL A 121 20.53 4.87 -1.95
N PRO A 122 20.55 4.36 -0.70
CA PRO A 122 19.79 3.17 -0.34
C PRO A 122 18.28 3.46 -0.38
N ALA A 123 17.46 2.41 -0.50
CA ALA A 123 16.03 2.58 -0.30
C ALA A 123 15.74 2.88 1.19
N PRO A 124 14.66 3.61 1.53
CA PRO A 124 14.40 4.01 2.92
C PRO A 124 14.38 2.86 3.93
N HIS A 125 13.76 1.73 3.57
CA HIS A 125 13.69 0.52 4.40
C HIS A 125 15.05 -0.20 4.60
N GLU A 126 16.08 0.17 3.83
CA GLU A 126 17.44 -0.37 3.96
C GLU A 126 18.33 0.51 4.87
N ILE A 127 17.81 1.64 5.36
CA ILE A 127 18.50 2.53 6.29
C ILE A 127 18.12 2.15 7.71
N ALA A 128 19.09 2.01 8.60
CA ALA A 128 18.80 1.75 10.01
C ALA A 128 17.93 2.86 10.60
N HIS A 129 16.89 2.47 11.34
CA HIS A 129 15.94 3.44 11.87
C HIS A 129 15.26 2.95 13.14
N VAL A 130 14.66 3.88 13.86
CA VAL A 130 13.84 3.59 15.04
C VAL A 130 12.67 4.57 15.15
N CYS A 131 11.51 4.09 15.59
CA CYS A 131 10.35 4.94 15.85
C CYS A 131 10.57 5.72 17.14
N VAL A 132 10.68 7.05 17.02
CA VAL A 132 11.01 7.94 18.15
C VAL A 132 9.86 8.83 18.54
N GLY A 133 8.88 9.02 17.66
CA GLY A 133 7.79 9.95 17.92
C GLY A 133 6.49 9.45 17.32
N GLN A 134 5.41 9.71 18.02
CA GLN A 134 4.06 9.52 17.51
C GLN A 134 3.16 10.67 17.97
N TRP A 135 2.01 10.84 17.33
CA TRP A 135 0.95 11.66 17.89
C TRP A 135 -0.39 11.05 17.55
N ALA A 136 -1.11 10.63 18.59
CA ALA A 136 -2.28 9.76 18.46
C ALA A 136 -1.98 8.60 17.48
N GLU A 137 -2.98 8.18 16.71
CA GLU A 137 -2.81 7.18 15.63
C GLU A 137 -2.49 7.83 14.28
N ARG A 138 -2.19 9.15 14.25
CA ARG A 138 -2.12 9.92 13.00
C ARG A 138 -0.71 10.19 12.51
N VAL A 139 0.25 10.38 13.40
CA VAL A 139 1.62 10.74 13.01
C VAL A 139 2.61 9.73 13.56
N ARG A 140 3.56 9.36 12.72
CA ARG A 140 4.72 8.55 13.08
C ARG A 140 6.00 9.24 12.62
N VAL A 141 6.98 9.29 13.52
CA VAL A 141 8.30 9.88 13.27
C VAL A 141 9.37 8.81 13.48
N LEU A 142 10.02 8.45 12.39
CA LEU A 142 11.11 7.50 12.34
C LEU A 142 12.43 8.27 12.22
N MET A 143 13.35 8.02 13.14
CA MET A 143 14.71 8.56 13.06
C MET A 143 15.59 7.60 12.26
N MET A 144 16.24 8.12 11.23
CA MET A 144 16.98 7.36 10.23
C MET A 144 18.48 7.64 10.38
N PHE A 145 19.32 6.60 10.31
CA PHE A 145 20.76 6.65 10.56
C PHE A 145 21.57 6.18 9.34
N PRO A 146 21.92 7.08 8.40
CA PRO A 146 22.53 6.70 7.12
C PRO A 146 23.98 6.19 7.23
N LYS A 147 24.69 6.51 8.33
CA LYS A 147 26.07 6.04 8.58
C LYS A 147 26.13 4.59 9.05
N ILE A 148 24.99 4.03 9.48
CA ILE A 148 24.91 2.60 9.76
C ILE A 148 24.70 1.92 8.41
N SER A 149 25.72 1.21 7.95
CA SER A 149 25.67 0.43 6.73
C SER A 149 26.47 -0.85 6.93
N ASP A 150 25.85 -1.99 6.70
CA ASP A 150 26.55 -3.26 6.59
C ASP A 150 26.51 -3.70 5.11
N ALA A 151 27.59 -4.31 4.62
CA ALA A 151 27.71 -4.71 3.21
C ALA A 151 26.78 -5.90 2.83
N ALA A 152 26.12 -6.51 3.80
CA ALA A 152 25.29 -7.71 3.60
C ALA A 152 24.17 -7.80 4.66
N GLY A 153 23.01 -7.18 4.40
CA GLY A 153 21.77 -7.45 5.15
C GLY A 153 21.02 -6.22 5.65
N PRO A 154 19.82 -6.42 6.23
CA PRO A 154 19.03 -5.36 6.85
C PRO A 154 19.86 -4.71 7.97
N VAL A 155 19.94 -3.39 7.92
CA VAL A 155 20.80 -2.63 8.82
C VAL A 155 20.05 -2.35 10.11
N GLU A 156 20.42 -3.07 11.18
CA GLU A 156 19.79 -2.92 12.50
C GLU A 156 20.65 -2.10 13.46
N LEU A 157 19.99 -1.37 14.36
CA LEU A 157 20.63 -0.71 15.50
C LEU A 157 21.07 -1.77 16.51
N LYS A 158 22.35 -1.75 16.88
CA LYS A 158 22.88 -2.63 17.93
C LYS A 158 22.44 -2.13 19.30
N THR A 159 22.48 -2.99 20.31
CA THR A 159 22.21 -2.60 21.70
C THR A 159 23.05 -1.41 22.16
N GLN A 160 24.32 -1.36 21.74
CA GLN A 160 25.18 -0.22 22.05
C GLN A 160 24.74 1.06 21.33
N ASP A 161 24.26 0.97 20.09
CA ASP A 161 23.72 2.13 19.37
C ASP A 161 22.48 2.69 20.09
N LEU A 162 21.60 1.82 20.61
CA LEU A 162 20.42 2.25 21.38
C LEU A 162 20.80 2.90 22.71
N ARG A 163 21.83 2.38 23.39
CA ARG A 163 22.37 2.98 24.61
C ARG A 163 22.94 4.36 24.34
N ASP A 164 23.77 4.49 23.31
CA ASP A 164 24.40 5.77 22.94
C ASP A 164 23.35 6.78 22.45
N LEU A 165 22.35 6.32 21.69
CA LEU A 165 21.22 7.16 21.27
C LEU A 165 20.47 7.72 22.48
N TYR A 166 20.23 6.90 23.52
CA TYR A 166 19.58 7.36 24.76
C TYR A 166 20.46 8.32 25.55
N GLU A 167 21.69 7.91 25.91
CA GLU A 167 22.55 8.60 26.87
C GLU A 167 23.25 9.84 26.29
N LEU A 168 23.59 9.82 25.00
CA LEU A 168 24.31 10.91 24.34
C LEU A 168 23.38 11.80 23.52
N GLY A 169 22.33 11.23 22.94
CA GLY A 169 21.39 11.92 22.06
C GLY A 169 20.11 12.38 22.77
N CYS A 170 19.16 11.46 22.91
CA CYS A 170 17.78 11.74 23.28
C CYS A 170 17.63 12.41 24.65
N LEU A 171 18.19 11.80 25.71
CA LEU A 171 18.01 12.30 27.07
C LEU A 171 18.65 13.69 27.25
N PRO A 172 19.92 13.94 26.85
CA PRO A 172 20.49 15.27 26.96
C PRO A 172 19.81 16.32 26.07
N THR A 173 19.17 15.92 24.97
CA THR A 173 18.39 16.83 24.11
C THR A 173 17.12 17.27 24.83
N VAL A 174 16.39 16.33 25.41
CA VAL A 174 15.19 16.64 26.20
C VAL A 174 15.55 17.55 27.39
N GLU A 175 16.65 17.28 28.10
CA GLU A 175 17.12 18.13 29.22
C GLU A 175 17.46 19.56 28.81
N GLU A 176 17.90 19.78 27.57
CA GLU A 176 18.27 21.09 27.06
C GLU A 176 17.06 21.88 26.54
N VAL A 177 16.16 21.19 25.85
CA VAL A 177 15.04 21.81 25.13
C VAL A 177 13.84 22.03 26.03
N LEU A 178 13.61 21.13 27.00
CA LEU A 178 12.45 21.19 27.89
C LEU A 178 12.88 21.56 29.31
N PRO A 179 12.19 22.51 29.97
CA PRO A 179 12.50 22.82 31.34
C PRO A 179 12.18 21.61 32.25
N PRO A 180 12.93 21.40 33.35
CA PRO A 180 12.76 20.21 34.19
C PRO A 180 11.36 20.01 34.79
N SER A 181 10.55 21.07 34.86
CA SER A 181 9.16 21.04 35.32
C SER A 181 8.21 20.32 34.36
N ASP A 182 8.53 20.26 33.07
CA ASP A 182 7.53 20.02 32.02
C ASP A 182 7.44 18.56 31.59
N TRP A 183 8.42 17.72 31.94
CA TRP A 183 8.48 16.33 31.48
C TRP A 183 8.78 15.31 32.58
N GLY A 184 8.92 15.74 33.83
CA GLY A 184 9.11 14.84 34.97
C GLY A 184 10.34 13.95 34.79
N ARG A 185 11.53 14.56 34.92
CA ARG A 185 12.84 13.91 34.70
C ARG A 185 12.86 12.42 35.10
N PRO A 186 13.17 11.48 34.19
CA PRO A 186 13.37 10.09 34.49
C PRO A 186 14.36 9.97 35.62
N ALA A 187 14.07 9.11 36.59
CA ALA A 187 14.96 8.87 37.73
C ALA A 187 16.31 8.21 37.35
N TYR A 188 16.53 7.96 36.05
CA TYR A 188 17.57 7.10 35.53
C TYR A 188 18.34 7.83 34.43
N GLY A 189 19.59 8.19 34.70
CA GLY A 189 20.48 8.82 33.71
C GLY A 189 21.21 7.82 32.81
N ARG A 190 20.84 6.53 32.87
CA ARG A 190 21.48 5.43 32.14
C ARG A 190 20.45 4.56 31.44
N TYR A 191 20.81 4.07 30.26
CA TYR A 191 19.93 3.26 29.41
C TYR A 191 19.49 1.97 30.12
N ASP A 192 20.42 1.23 30.73
CA ASP A 192 20.12 -0.06 31.36
C ASP A 192 19.15 0.10 32.55
N ASP A 193 19.33 1.15 33.35
CA ASP A 193 18.45 1.48 34.47
C ASP A 193 17.04 1.83 33.97
N ALA A 194 16.96 2.59 32.88
CA ALA A 194 15.71 2.95 32.25
C ALA A 194 15.00 1.72 31.62
N CYS A 195 15.74 0.79 31.02
CA CYS A 195 15.22 -0.49 30.53
C CYS A 195 14.71 -1.40 31.66
N GLN A 196 15.43 -1.49 32.78
CA GLN A 196 14.98 -2.28 33.95
C GLN A 196 13.70 -1.70 34.55
N ALA A 197 13.59 -0.37 34.64
CA ALA A 197 12.37 0.29 35.10
C ALA A 197 11.15 0.01 34.20
N ARG A 198 11.36 -0.29 32.90
CA ARG A 198 10.31 -0.67 31.94
C ARG A 198 9.70 -2.05 32.23
N MET A 199 10.37 -2.91 33.01
CA MET A 199 9.98 -4.31 33.27
C MET A 199 9.15 -4.51 34.56
N ASN A 200 8.50 -3.48 35.09
CA ASN A 200 7.72 -3.61 36.33
C ASN A 200 6.62 -4.70 36.25
N ALA A 201 6.25 -5.24 37.42
CA ALA A 201 5.57 -6.55 37.61
C ALA A 201 4.19 -6.73 36.94
N SER A 202 3.63 -5.70 36.30
CA SER A 202 2.38 -5.73 35.55
C SER A 202 2.57 -5.88 34.03
N GLY A 203 3.81 -5.87 33.52
CA GLY A 203 4.10 -6.07 32.10
C GLY A 203 3.69 -4.90 31.18
N GLN A 204 3.38 -3.73 31.73
CA GLN A 204 3.04 -2.52 30.95
C GLN A 204 4.27 -1.61 30.78
N ALA A 205 4.43 -1.01 29.60
CA ALA A 205 5.55 -0.12 29.30
C ALA A 205 5.53 1.12 30.22
N ALA A 206 6.48 1.19 31.15
CA ALA A 206 6.42 2.13 32.28
C ALA A 206 6.96 3.55 32.02
N HIS A 207 7.40 3.86 30.80
CA HIS A 207 7.86 5.22 30.47
C HIS A 207 6.83 5.90 29.60
N PRO A 208 6.04 6.85 30.13
CA PRO A 208 5.20 7.67 29.30
C PRO A 208 6.09 8.48 28.33
N PRO A 209 5.66 8.67 27.08
CA PRO A 209 6.39 9.51 26.16
C PRO A 209 6.53 10.94 26.71
N VAL A 210 7.62 11.59 26.35
CA VAL A 210 7.83 13.00 26.65
C VAL A 210 7.16 13.83 25.57
N ILE A 211 6.28 14.75 25.94
CA ILE A 211 5.64 15.64 24.98
C ILE A 211 6.64 16.73 24.59
N ILE A 212 7.03 16.77 23.31
CA ILE A 212 7.80 17.87 22.74
C ILE A 212 6.81 18.86 22.10
N PRO A 213 6.68 20.09 22.62
CA PRO A 213 5.77 21.07 22.05
C PRO A 213 6.16 21.44 20.62
N GLN A 214 5.17 21.71 19.77
CA GLN A 214 5.34 22.13 18.38
C GLN A 214 6.46 23.17 18.21
N ALA A 215 6.42 24.23 19.01
CA ALA A 215 7.36 25.35 18.94
C ALA A 215 8.82 24.96 19.19
N GLN A 216 9.06 23.79 19.81
CA GLN A 216 10.38 23.29 20.17
C GLN A 216 10.89 22.21 19.22
N LEU A 217 10.06 21.68 18.31
CA LEU A 217 10.42 20.52 17.47
C LEU A 217 11.65 20.74 16.59
N CYS A 218 11.77 21.93 15.97
CA CYS A 218 12.95 22.24 15.15
C CYS A 218 14.22 22.32 16.01
N TRP A 219 14.16 23.02 17.14
CA TRP A 219 15.30 23.13 18.04
C TRP A 219 15.67 21.77 18.66
N PHE A 220 14.69 20.93 18.95
CA PHE A 220 14.89 19.56 19.39
C PHE A 220 15.68 18.74 18.37
N ALA A 221 15.24 18.74 17.11
CA ALA A 221 15.92 18.02 16.03
C ALA A 221 17.37 18.50 15.83
N ASP A 222 17.60 19.81 15.81
CA ASP A 222 18.94 20.39 15.63
C ASP A 222 19.86 20.10 16.82
N THR A 223 19.35 20.23 18.04
CA THR A 223 20.10 19.91 19.27
C THR A 223 20.48 18.43 19.30
N LEU A 224 19.55 17.54 18.98
CA LEU A 224 19.84 16.10 18.89
C LEU A 224 20.95 15.80 17.88
N ARG A 225 20.83 16.36 16.68
CA ARG A 225 21.82 16.19 15.61
C ARG A 225 23.19 16.74 16.02
N ALA A 226 23.23 17.85 16.74
CA ALA A 226 24.47 18.43 17.27
C ALA A 226 25.14 17.52 18.31
N LYS A 227 24.37 16.92 19.22
CA LYS A 227 24.90 16.00 20.24
C LYS A 227 25.43 14.69 19.66
N LEU A 228 24.83 14.22 18.56
CA LEU A 228 25.25 13.01 17.86
C LEU A 228 26.28 13.27 16.76
N ALA A 229 26.70 14.51 16.53
CA ALA A 229 27.53 14.89 15.37
C ALA A 229 28.86 14.13 15.29
N ASP A 230 29.49 13.87 16.42
CA ASP A 230 30.77 13.16 16.51
C ASP A 230 30.61 11.64 16.66
N HIS A 231 29.38 11.12 16.73
CA HIS A 231 29.15 9.69 16.91
C HIS A 231 29.46 8.93 15.59
N PRO A 232 30.30 7.89 15.62
CA PRO A 232 30.76 7.22 14.39
C PRO A 232 29.63 6.55 13.58
N ARG A 233 28.54 6.17 14.24
CA ARG A 233 27.41 5.43 13.64
C ARG A 233 26.10 6.19 13.61
N LEU A 234 25.91 7.15 14.52
CA LEU A 234 24.63 7.83 14.77
C LEU A 234 24.66 9.30 14.33
N SER A 235 25.78 9.74 13.76
CA SER A 235 25.92 11.09 13.22
C SER A 235 25.05 11.30 11.99
N GLU A 236 24.70 12.56 11.76
CA GLU A 236 23.85 13.00 10.66
C GLU A 236 22.47 12.30 10.59
N PRO A 237 21.75 12.12 11.72
CA PRO A 237 20.43 11.53 11.64
C PRO A 237 19.48 12.50 10.93
N PHE A 238 18.43 11.92 10.33
CA PHE A 238 17.32 12.63 9.74
C PHE A 238 16.01 11.91 10.10
N PHE A 239 14.88 12.50 9.75
CA PHE A 239 13.56 12.04 10.12
C PHE A 239 12.77 11.65 8.87
N MET A 240 12.16 10.48 8.91
CA MET A 240 11.05 10.12 8.04
C MET A 240 9.76 10.31 8.84
N ILE A 241 8.84 11.06 8.26
CA ILE A 241 7.60 11.47 8.90
C ILE A 241 6.46 10.91 8.07
N GLU A 242 5.59 10.15 8.71
CA GLU A 242 4.39 9.62 8.10
C GLU A 242 3.17 10.18 8.81
N ILE A 243 2.23 10.69 8.03
CA ILE A 243 1.00 11.30 8.51
C ILE A 243 -0.15 10.59 7.82
N ASN A 244 -0.97 9.89 8.58
CA ASN A 244 -2.21 9.34 8.06
C ASN A 244 -3.14 10.47 7.64
N GLY A 245 -3.65 10.39 6.42
CA GLY A 245 -4.59 11.35 5.90
C GLY A 245 -5.94 11.28 6.59
N PRO A 246 -6.80 12.29 6.36
CA PRO A 246 -8.13 12.29 6.92
C PRO A 246 -8.92 11.09 6.39
N ALA A 247 -9.68 10.43 7.27
CA ALA A 247 -10.61 9.36 6.89
C ALA A 247 -11.86 9.96 6.22
N MET A 248 -11.68 10.69 5.12
CA MET A 248 -12.73 11.38 4.39
C MET A 248 -12.66 11.00 2.92
N TYR A 249 -13.81 10.57 2.39
CA TYR A 249 -14.04 10.46 0.96
C TYR A 249 -14.60 11.78 0.46
N LEU A 250 -13.92 12.35 -0.52
CA LEU A 250 -14.26 13.61 -1.17
C LEU A 250 -14.99 13.29 -2.47
N ASP A 251 -16.05 14.02 -2.78
CA ASP A 251 -16.68 13.94 -4.10
C ASP A 251 -15.73 14.48 -5.17
N THR A 252 -16.16 14.46 -6.42
CA THR A 252 -15.44 14.92 -7.59
C THR A 252 -15.42 16.45 -7.75
N ASP A 253 -15.90 17.24 -6.79
CA ASP A 253 -15.73 18.70 -6.83
C ASP A 253 -14.26 19.07 -6.62
N ILE A 254 -13.68 19.77 -7.59
CA ILE A 254 -12.26 20.15 -7.53
C ILE A 254 -11.95 21.14 -6.41
N ASN A 255 -12.92 22.00 -6.03
CA ASN A 255 -12.72 22.97 -4.98
C ASN A 255 -12.68 22.28 -3.62
N GLU A 256 -13.58 21.33 -3.37
CA GLU A 256 -13.56 20.51 -2.14
C GLU A 256 -12.27 19.71 -2.03
N ILE A 257 -11.80 19.12 -3.15
CA ILE A 257 -10.53 18.40 -3.20
C ILE A 257 -9.35 19.34 -2.89
N GLN A 258 -9.34 20.55 -3.45
CA GLN A 258 -8.30 21.55 -3.22
C GLN A 258 -8.28 22.00 -1.74
N GLU A 259 -9.44 22.30 -1.15
CA GLU A 259 -9.57 22.69 0.25
C GLU A 259 -9.09 21.58 1.19
N ALA A 260 -9.51 20.33 0.94
CA ALA A 260 -9.06 19.18 1.71
C ALA A 260 -7.55 18.89 1.53
N TYR A 261 -6.99 19.13 0.35
CA TYR A 261 -5.56 19.04 0.10
C TYR A 261 -4.77 20.09 0.92
N GLU A 262 -5.26 21.33 0.97
CA GLU A 262 -4.65 22.40 1.77
C GLU A 262 -4.73 22.11 3.28
N GLU A 263 -5.87 21.60 3.76
CA GLU A 263 -6.03 21.17 5.16
C GLU A 263 -5.10 19.99 5.49
N TRP A 264 -5.01 19.00 4.59
CA TRP A 264 -4.14 17.85 4.75
C TRP A 264 -2.67 18.25 4.90
N LEU A 265 -2.27 19.31 4.21
CA LEU A 265 -0.93 19.89 4.26
C LEU A 265 -0.69 20.84 5.44
N ASP A 266 -1.73 21.36 6.07
CA ASP A 266 -1.57 22.36 7.14
C ASP A 266 -0.84 21.80 8.38
N VAL A 267 -0.83 20.49 8.57
CA VAL A 267 -0.03 19.83 9.60
C VAL A 267 1.48 20.02 9.43
N ILE A 268 1.96 20.41 8.25
CA ILE A 268 3.38 20.63 7.94
C ILE A 268 3.73 22.12 8.08
N ASP A 269 4.85 22.40 8.75
CA ASP A 269 5.51 23.70 8.69
C ASP A 269 6.47 23.75 7.50
N PHE A 270 6.01 24.30 6.38
CA PHE A 270 6.83 24.40 5.16
C PHE A 270 8.08 25.27 5.31
N ALA A 271 8.06 26.27 6.19
CA ALA A 271 9.24 27.09 6.42
C ALA A 271 10.32 26.27 7.14
N ALA A 272 9.92 25.44 8.09
CA ALA A 272 10.80 24.51 8.79
C ALA A 272 11.27 23.32 7.93
N ALA A 273 10.43 22.84 7.01
CA ALA A 273 10.76 21.76 6.09
C ALA A 273 11.83 22.17 5.06
N GLY A 274 11.85 23.46 4.67
CA GLY A 274 12.80 24.06 3.75
C GLY A 274 12.56 23.71 2.27
N SER A 275 12.23 22.45 1.97
CA SER A 275 11.76 22.01 0.64
C SER A 275 10.69 20.93 0.75
N LEU A 276 9.85 20.86 -0.30
CA LEU A 276 8.88 19.79 -0.52
C LEU A 276 9.37 18.71 -1.49
N ASP A 277 10.62 18.79 -1.96
CA ASP A 277 11.19 17.81 -2.91
C ASP A 277 11.21 16.38 -2.35
N ASP A 278 11.29 16.23 -1.03
CA ASP A 278 11.34 14.95 -0.33
C ASP A 278 9.99 14.60 0.35
N TRP A 279 8.89 15.17 -0.14
CA TRP A 279 7.53 14.92 0.37
C TRP A 279 6.64 14.30 -0.68
N TYR A 280 5.92 13.26 -0.26
CA TYR A 280 5.09 12.42 -1.10
C TYR A 280 3.71 12.26 -0.48
N GLY A 281 2.68 12.25 -1.31
CA GLY A 281 1.31 11.96 -0.91
C GLY A 281 0.82 10.67 -1.55
N ASP A 282 0.16 9.84 -0.75
CA ASP A 282 -0.66 8.73 -1.25
C ASP A 282 -2.08 9.23 -1.45
N ILE A 283 -2.55 9.17 -2.70
CA ILE A 283 -3.90 9.57 -3.08
C ILE A 283 -4.64 8.36 -3.65
N GLY A 284 -5.89 8.17 -3.24
CA GLY A 284 -6.77 7.14 -3.74
C GLY A 284 -7.92 7.72 -4.53
N TYR A 285 -8.26 7.05 -5.63
CA TYR A 285 -9.48 7.26 -6.40
C TYR A 285 -10.30 5.97 -6.37
N GLU A 286 -11.57 6.07 -6.02
CA GLU A 286 -12.47 4.94 -5.92
C GLU A 286 -13.68 5.11 -6.84
N VAL A 287 -14.15 3.97 -7.34
CA VAL A 287 -15.40 3.84 -8.07
C VAL A 287 -16.19 2.68 -7.48
N SER A 288 -17.42 2.96 -7.07
CA SER A 288 -18.39 1.98 -6.55
C SER A 288 -19.73 2.12 -7.28
N ASP A 289 -20.53 1.05 -7.29
CA ASP A 289 -21.88 1.03 -7.85
C ASP A 289 -22.69 -0.07 -7.15
N ASP A 290 -23.86 0.27 -6.62
CA ASP A 290 -24.68 -0.63 -5.81
C ASP A 290 -25.16 -1.84 -6.62
N GLY A 291 -24.96 -3.05 -6.07
CA GLY A 291 -25.29 -4.32 -6.71
C GLY A 291 -24.27 -4.77 -7.76
N PHE A 292 -23.08 -4.16 -7.80
CA PHE A 292 -22.00 -4.53 -8.72
C PHE A 292 -20.65 -4.79 -8.05
N VAL A 293 -19.89 -5.68 -8.69
CA VAL A 293 -18.45 -5.86 -8.52
C VAL A 293 -17.75 -5.13 -9.65
N LEU A 294 -16.90 -4.17 -9.31
CA LEU A 294 -16.15 -3.36 -10.25
C LEU A 294 -14.74 -3.92 -10.45
N GLN A 295 -14.39 -4.14 -11.72
CA GLN A 295 -13.13 -4.77 -12.11
C GLN A 295 -12.38 -3.94 -13.14
N TRP A 296 -11.06 -3.93 -13.03
CA TRP A 296 -10.15 -3.30 -13.99
C TRP A 296 -9.96 -4.17 -15.22
N ARG A 297 -9.90 -3.55 -16.39
CA ARG A 297 -9.65 -4.22 -17.66
C ARG A 297 -8.17 -4.20 -18.00
N THR A 298 -7.64 -5.37 -18.32
CA THR A 298 -6.24 -5.54 -18.74
C THR A 298 -5.92 -4.70 -19.99
N ASP A 299 -6.87 -4.54 -20.91
CA ASP A 299 -6.70 -3.73 -22.13
C ASP A 299 -6.75 -2.20 -21.88
N GLY A 300 -7.07 -1.77 -20.65
CA GLY A 300 -7.06 -0.39 -20.19
C GLY A 300 -5.71 0.07 -19.63
N HIS A 301 -4.87 -0.86 -19.13
CA HIS A 301 -3.68 -0.54 -18.32
C HIS A 301 -2.71 0.40 -19.06
N ARG A 302 -2.41 0.08 -20.33
CA ARG A 302 -1.51 0.91 -21.15
C ARG A 302 -2.00 2.35 -21.28
N LYS A 303 -3.31 2.54 -21.46
CA LYS A 303 -3.91 3.88 -21.59
C LYS A 303 -3.92 4.64 -20.27
N MET A 304 -4.14 3.94 -19.15
CA MET A 304 -4.04 4.52 -17.82
C MET A 304 -2.62 5.01 -17.53
N LEU A 305 -1.62 4.16 -17.76
CA LEU A 305 -0.20 4.52 -17.60
C LEU A 305 0.18 5.72 -18.46
N ALA A 306 -0.18 5.71 -19.75
CA ALA A 306 0.12 6.82 -20.66
C ALA A 306 -0.54 8.15 -20.24
N ALA A 307 -1.71 8.09 -19.60
CA ALA A 307 -2.39 9.30 -19.13
C ALA A 307 -1.80 9.83 -17.81
N LEU A 308 -1.31 8.94 -16.95
CA LEU A 308 -0.65 9.29 -15.69
C LEU A 308 0.79 9.78 -15.88
N LEU A 309 1.45 9.34 -16.96
CA LEU A 309 2.85 9.63 -17.30
C LEU A 309 2.95 10.42 -18.63
N PRO A 310 2.47 11.68 -18.66
CA PRO A 310 2.34 12.45 -19.90
C PRO A 310 3.68 12.90 -20.50
N SER A 311 4.78 12.88 -19.74
CA SER A 311 6.11 13.24 -20.29
C SER A 311 6.65 12.19 -21.26
N ASP A 312 5.97 11.05 -21.42
CA ASP A 312 6.46 9.91 -22.18
C ASP A 312 5.94 9.81 -23.62
N ALA A 313 6.75 9.19 -24.48
CA ALA A 313 6.31 8.66 -25.76
C ALA A 313 5.77 7.22 -25.57
N GLU A 314 4.82 6.78 -26.41
CA GLU A 314 4.20 5.43 -26.31
C GLU A 314 5.16 4.25 -26.07
N ASN A 315 6.43 4.37 -26.48
CA ASN A 315 7.45 3.34 -26.34
C ASN A 315 7.94 3.12 -24.90
N ALA A 316 7.99 4.12 -24.02
CA ALA A 316 8.53 3.90 -22.68
C ALA A 316 7.47 3.32 -21.71
N VAL A 317 6.18 3.63 -21.89
CA VAL A 317 5.07 2.90 -21.26
C VAL A 317 5.15 1.40 -21.60
N ASN A 318 5.36 1.06 -22.88
CA ASN A 318 5.54 -0.34 -23.28
C ASN A 318 6.78 -0.97 -22.63
N SER A 319 7.85 -0.17 -22.43
CA SER A 319 9.07 -0.64 -21.77
C SER A 319 8.87 -0.91 -20.28
N ILE A 320 8.06 -0.09 -19.59
CA ILE A 320 7.65 -0.33 -18.20
C ILE A 320 6.84 -1.62 -18.11
N MET A 321 5.82 -1.76 -18.96
CA MET A 321 4.95 -2.94 -18.96
C MET A 321 5.68 -4.25 -19.30
N ALA A 322 6.81 -4.17 -20.01
CA ALA A 322 7.64 -5.32 -20.37
C ALA A 322 8.59 -5.77 -19.25
N ARG A 323 8.77 -4.97 -18.18
CA ARG A 323 9.72 -5.26 -17.10
C ARG A 323 8.96 -5.66 -15.84
N TRP A 324 9.16 -6.90 -15.42
CA TRP A 324 8.45 -7.45 -14.27
C TRP A 324 8.76 -6.68 -12.98
N GLU A 325 9.96 -6.10 -12.82
CA GLU A 325 10.31 -5.29 -11.64
C GLU A 325 9.58 -3.94 -11.58
N GLN A 326 9.04 -3.48 -12.71
CA GLN A 326 8.40 -2.17 -12.84
C GLN A 326 6.89 -2.27 -13.05
N TYR A 327 6.38 -3.43 -13.46
CA TYR A 327 4.98 -3.64 -13.74
C TYR A 327 4.57 -5.07 -13.39
N HIS A 328 3.59 -5.19 -12.50
CA HIS A 328 3.00 -6.47 -12.10
C HIS A 328 1.51 -6.45 -12.38
N VAL A 329 1.01 -7.51 -13.00
CA VAL A 329 -0.43 -7.73 -13.17
C VAL A 329 -0.98 -8.38 -11.90
N LEU A 330 -2.08 -7.83 -11.39
CA LEU A 330 -2.82 -8.40 -10.29
C LEU A 330 -3.98 -9.21 -10.88
N GLU A 331 -3.73 -10.49 -11.13
CA GLU A 331 -4.71 -11.37 -11.77
C GLU A 331 -5.97 -11.56 -10.92
N THR A 332 -7.12 -11.52 -11.57
CA THR A 332 -8.41 -11.73 -10.93
C THR A 332 -9.03 -13.05 -11.39
N ASN A 333 -9.17 -14.03 -10.49
CA ASN A 333 -9.92 -15.28 -10.70
C ASN A 333 -9.63 -16.01 -12.04
N HIS A 334 -8.40 -15.91 -12.55
CA HIS A 334 -7.99 -16.39 -13.89
C HIS A 334 -8.81 -15.85 -15.08
N LEU A 335 -9.60 -14.79 -14.88
CA LEU A 335 -10.33 -14.08 -15.92
C LEU A 335 -9.39 -13.07 -16.58
N PHE A 336 -8.47 -13.52 -17.44
CA PHE A 336 -7.35 -12.71 -17.97
C PHE A 336 -7.71 -11.36 -18.64
N GLY A 337 -8.97 -11.18 -19.05
CA GLY A 337 -9.48 -9.88 -19.52
C GLY A 337 -9.68 -8.83 -18.41
N LEU A 338 -9.69 -9.28 -17.15
CA LEU A 338 -9.80 -8.50 -15.93
C LEU A 338 -8.54 -8.70 -15.09
N ALA A 339 -7.94 -7.59 -14.69
CA ALA A 339 -6.83 -7.60 -13.76
C ALA A 339 -6.61 -6.20 -13.25
N GLY A 340 -6.13 -6.08 -12.02
CA GLY A 340 -5.43 -4.88 -11.58
C GLY A 340 -3.99 -4.85 -12.08
N PHE A 341 -3.25 -3.82 -11.68
CA PHE A 341 -1.80 -3.79 -11.84
C PHE A 341 -1.14 -2.91 -10.78
N THR A 342 0.14 -3.17 -10.52
CA THR A 342 1.04 -2.21 -9.87
C THR A 342 2.14 -1.80 -10.83
N ALA A 343 2.56 -0.54 -10.78
CA ALA A 343 3.64 -0.01 -11.57
C ALA A 343 4.54 0.93 -10.76
N THR A 344 5.85 0.76 -10.90
CA THR A 344 6.89 1.65 -10.36
C THR A 344 7.65 2.26 -11.54
N PRO A 345 7.23 3.45 -12.05
CA PRO A 345 7.72 3.98 -13.32
C PRO A 345 9.18 4.47 -13.29
N GLY A 346 9.78 4.57 -12.10
CA GLY A 346 11.18 4.95 -11.93
C GLY A 346 11.48 6.39 -12.39
N PRO A 347 12.57 6.63 -13.15
CA PRO A 347 12.95 7.99 -13.55
C PRO A 347 11.88 8.74 -14.35
N LEU A 348 11.09 8.03 -15.16
CA LEU A 348 10.00 8.65 -15.90
C LEU A 348 8.90 9.15 -14.95
N GLY A 349 8.54 8.29 -13.98
CA GLY A 349 7.60 8.65 -12.94
C GLY A 349 8.05 9.87 -12.14
N ALA A 350 9.33 9.93 -11.76
CA ALA A 350 9.90 11.06 -11.04
C ALA A 350 9.78 12.38 -11.83
N GLN A 351 9.91 12.36 -13.16
CA GLN A 351 9.70 13.55 -13.99
C GLN A 351 8.24 14.05 -13.94
N ASP A 352 7.29 13.12 -13.94
CA ASP A 352 5.86 13.42 -13.91
C ASP A 352 5.28 13.58 -12.50
N GLY A 353 6.09 13.33 -11.46
CA GLY A 353 5.69 13.37 -10.05
C GLY A 353 4.89 12.15 -9.59
N VAL A 354 5.01 11.00 -10.25
CA VAL A 354 4.27 9.75 -9.96
C VAL A 354 5.26 8.62 -9.70
N HIS A 355 5.34 8.16 -8.45
CA HIS A 355 6.34 7.19 -8.00
C HIS A 355 5.81 5.75 -7.97
N CYS A 356 4.53 5.58 -7.65
CA CYS A 356 3.86 4.29 -7.64
C CYS A 356 2.43 4.44 -8.15
N ILE A 357 1.95 3.45 -8.89
CA ILE A 357 0.59 3.37 -9.41
C ILE A 357 0.07 1.98 -9.10
N SER A 358 -1.04 1.87 -8.38
CA SER A 358 -1.69 0.60 -8.06
C SER A 358 -3.17 0.67 -8.38
N ALA A 359 -3.62 -0.07 -9.40
CA ALA A 359 -5.03 -0.24 -9.72
C ALA A 359 -5.46 -1.65 -9.30
N PHE A 360 -6.47 -1.78 -8.45
CA PHE A 360 -6.98 -3.07 -8.00
C PHE A 360 -8.47 -3.01 -7.66
N ALA A 361 -9.14 -4.15 -7.68
CA ALA A 361 -10.47 -4.29 -7.10
C ALA A 361 -10.32 -4.66 -5.62
N GLN A 362 -11.14 -4.09 -4.73
CA GLN A 362 -11.00 -4.32 -3.29
C GLN A 362 -11.15 -5.79 -2.88
N GLU A 363 -11.76 -6.65 -3.70
CA GLU A 363 -11.82 -8.10 -3.45
C GLU A 363 -10.43 -8.75 -3.25
N HIS A 364 -9.35 -8.15 -3.77
CA HIS A 364 -8.00 -8.69 -3.62
C HIS A 364 -7.57 -8.79 -2.14
N VAL A 365 -8.27 -8.08 -1.22
CA VAL A 365 -8.02 -8.15 0.22
C VAL A 365 -8.67 -9.38 0.87
N ILE A 366 -9.70 -9.97 0.26
CA ILE A 366 -10.47 -11.08 0.87
C ILE A 366 -9.57 -12.27 1.17
N PRO A 367 -8.73 -12.78 0.24
CA PRO A 367 -7.83 -13.89 0.55
C PRO A 367 -6.86 -13.56 1.69
N MET A 368 -6.44 -12.29 1.83
CA MET A 368 -5.56 -11.85 2.90
C MET A 368 -6.26 -11.84 4.28
N MET A 369 -7.55 -11.55 4.33
CA MET A 369 -8.36 -11.56 5.56
C MET A 369 -8.65 -12.97 6.07
N VAL A 370 -8.79 -13.94 5.15
CA VAL A 370 -9.03 -15.36 5.48
C VAL A 370 -7.81 -16.01 6.15
N GLY A 371 -6.61 -15.56 5.80
CA GLY A 371 -5.38 -15.93 6.47
C GLY A 371 -4.18 -16.01 5.52
N ARG A 372 -2.97 -15.89 6.08
CA ARG A 372 -1.73 -15.79 5.31
C ARG A 372 -1.53 -16.92 4.30
N HIS A 373 -1.97 -18.14 4.60
CA HIS A 373 -1.79 -19.29 3.71
C HIS A 373 -2.82 -19.34 2.56
N ALA A 374 -4.04 -18.86 2.78
CA ALA A 374 -5.09 -18.81 1.75
C ALA A 374 -4.87 -17.65 0.76
N GLY A 375 -4.24 -16.56 1.20
CA GLY A 375 -3.91 -15.40 0.37
C GLY A 375 -2.55 -15.46 -0.33
N THR A 376 -1.87 -16.61 -0.37
CA THR A 376 -0.56 -16.76 -1.02
C THR A 376 -0.60 -17.70 -2.22
N PRO A 377 0.24 -17.47 -3.26
CA PRO A 377 0.36 -18.41 -4.37
C PRO A 377 0.81 -19.79 -3.89
N HIS A 378 0.11 -20.83 -4.36
CA HIS A 378 0.44 -22.22 -4.04
C HIS A 378 1.41 -22.81 -5.08
N ALA A 379 2.44 -23.51 -4.60
CA ALA A 379 3.40 -24.21 -5.45
C ALA A 379 2.91 -25.62 -5.81
N ALA A 380 3.34 -26.13 -6.97
CA ALA A 380 3.00 -27.49 -7.41
C ALA A 380 3.43 -28.58 -6.40
N SER A 381 4.45 -28.31 -5.58
CA SER A 381 4.88 -29.20 -4.49
C SER A 381 3.82 -29.42 -3.41
N GLU A 382 2.88 -28.48 -3.25
CA GLU A 382 1.79 -28.58 -2.27
C GLU A 382 0.75 -29.63 -2.65
N LEU A 383 0.79 -30.12 -3.90
CA LEU A 383 0.00 -31.26 -4.37
C LEU A 383 0.55 -32.61 -3.88
N ALA A 384 1.66 -32.64 -3.13
CA ALA A 384 2.17 -33.86 -2.53
C ALA A 384 1.28 -34.31 -1.34
N PRO A 385 1.13 -35.63 -1.08
CA PRO A 385 0.24 -36.14 -0.03
C PRO A 385 0.44 -35.55 1.37
N GLY A 386 1.66 -35.14 1.72
CA GLY A 386 1.97 -34.55 3.04
C GLY A 386 1.51 -33.11 3.20
N SER A 387 1.44 -32.34 2.11
CA SER A 387 1.06 -30.91 2.11
C SER A 387 -0.39 -30.69 1.65
N MET A 388 -0.96 -31.65 0.92
CA MET A 388 -2.32 -31.59 0.41
C MET A 388 -3.39 -31.25 1.46
N PRO A 389 -3.35 -31.76 2.72
CA PRO A 389 -4.36 -31.40 3.71
C PRO A 389 -4.38 -29.89 4.04
N GLN A 390 -3.22 -29.22 4.05
CA GLN A 390 -3.13 -27.78 4.32
C GLN A 390 -3.67 -26.96 3.15
N LEU A 391 -3.38 -27.40 1.92
CA LEU A 391 -3.93 -26.80 0.71
C LEU A 391 -5.45 -26.92 0.68
N LEU A 392 -6.00 -28.10 0.99
CA LEU A 392 -7.45 -28.32 1.06
C LEU A 392 -8.10 -27.42 2.12
N GLU A 393 -7.51 -27.30 3.31
CA GLU A 393 -8.02 -26.40 4.36
C GLU A 393 -7.99 -24.93 3.90
N ALA A 394 -6.95 -24.50 3.19
CA ALA A 394 -6.87 -23.15 2.65
C ALA A 394 -7.95 -22.89 1.59
N VAL A 395 -8.18 -23.85 0.69
CA VAL A 395 -9.23 -23.78 -0.34
C VAL A 395 -10.62 -23.75 0.31
N ASP A 396 -10.88 -24.59 1.31
CA ASP A 396 -12.17 -24.62 2.02
C ASP A 396 -12.46 -23.28 2.71
N LYS A 397 -11.45 -22.66 3.34
CA LYS A 397 -11.58 -21.35 3.97
C LYS A 397 -11.86 -20.25 2.95
N LEU A 398 -11.17 -20.27 1.81
CA LEU A 398 -11.40 -19.29 0.75
C LEU A 398 -12.80 -19.45 0.14
N ALA A 399 -13.22 -20.69 -0.11
CA ALA A 399 -14.56 -21.01 -0.59
C ALA A 399 -15.65 -20.54 0.39
N ALA A 400 -15.44 -20.72 1.70
CA ALA A 400 -16.36 -20.21 2.72
C ALA A 400 -16.43 -18.68 2.68
N ALA A 401 -15.30 -17.98 2.55
CA ALA A 401 -15.29 -16.52 2.47
C ALA A 401 -16.02 -15.99 1.23
N PHE A 402 -15.85 -16.62 0.06
CA PHE A 402 -16.61 -16.26 -1.13
C PHE A 402 -18.09 -16.60 -1.01
N ALA A 403 -18.44 -17.73 -0.37
CA ALA A 403 -19.83 -18.04 -0.05
C ALA A 403 -20.45 -17.00 0.88
N ASP A 404 -19.70 -16.50 1.85
CA ASP A 404 -20.16 -15.41 2.73
C ASP A 404 -20.41 -14.13 1.93
N CYS A 405 -19.51 -13.77 0.99
CA CYS A 405 -19.70 -12.64 0.08
C CYS A 405 -20.92 -12.80 -0.85
N ALA A 406 -21.23 -14.04 -1.27
CA ALA A 406 -22.44 -14.35 -2.04
C ALA A 406 -23.72 -14.33 -1.20
N SER A 407 -23.62 -14.57 0.11
CA SER A 407 -24.75 -14.81 0.99
C SER A 407 -25.41 -13.53 1.50
N GLY A 408 -26.73 -13.56 1.68
CA GLY A 408 -27.48 -12.49 2.34
C GLY A 408 -28.61 -11.89 1.47
N GLN A 409 -29.25 -10.84 1.99
CA GLN A 409 -30.19 -10.01 1.21
C GLN A 409 -29.44 -8.99 0.35
N ASP A 410 -28.19 -8.66 0.71
CA ASP A 410 -27.26 -7.80 -0.02
C ASP A 410 -25.92 -8.52 -0.18
N PRO A 411 -25.67 -9.20 -1.31
CA PRO A 411 -24.35 -9.70 -1.68
C PRO A 411 -23.28 -8.59 -1.63
N GLN A 412 -22.03 -8.96 -1.37
CA GLN A 412 -20.95 -8.00 -1.15
C GLN A 412 -20.51 -7.32 -2.45
N ASP A 413 -20.80 -6.03 -2.60
CA ASP A 413 -20.27 -5.22 -3.70
C ASP A 413 -18.76 -5.00 -3.57
N VAL A 414 -18.12 -4.70 -4.70
CA VAL A 414 -16.66 -4.50 -4.77
C VAL A 414 -16.31 -3.23 -5.52
N THR A 415 -15.53 -2.37 -4.86
CA THR A 415 -15.03 -1.11 -5.41
C THR A 415 -13.76 -1.32 -6.23
N ALA A 416 -13.65 -0.60 -7.35
CA ALA A 416 -12.41 -0.45 -8.09
C ALA A 416 -11.61 0.73 -7.53
N ARG A 417 -10.38 0.48 -7.08
CA ARG A 417 -9.50 1.47 -6.43
C ARG A 417 -8.23 1.70 -7.25
N LEU A 418 -7.85 2.96 -7.38
CA LEU A 418 -6.59 3.42 -7.96
C LEU A 418 -5.83 4.21 -6.88
N GLU A 419 -4.69 3.71 -6.45
CA GLU A 419 -3.78 4.36 -5.51
C GLU A 419 -2.55 4.89 -6.25
N LEU A 420 -2.17 6.12 -5.94
CA LEU A 420 -1.03 6.80 -6.54
C LEU A 420 -0.16 7.38 -5.44
N ARG A 421 1.14 7.06 -5.48
CA ARG A 421 2.14 7.76 -4.67
C ARG A 421 2.75 8.85 -5.53
N VAL A 422 2.59 10.11 -5.13
CA VAL A 422 2.97 11.28 -5.94
C VAL A 422 3.84 12.24 -5.16
N ASP A 423 4.65 13.04 -5.87
CA ASP A 423 5.26 14.23 -5.28
C ASP A 423 4.12 15.13 -4.77
N VAL A 424 4.21 15.58 -3.52
CA VAL A 424 3.15 16.36 -2.88
C VAL A 424 2.77 17.58 -3.73
N ARG A 425 3.75 18.25 -4.34
CA ARG A 425 3.54 19.44 -5.18
C ARG A 425 2.78 19.17 -6.47
N ARG A 426 2.66 17.90 -6.85
CA ARG A 426 2.04 17.43 -8.10
C ARG A 426 0.68 16.77 -7.87
N VAL A 427 0.22 16.64 -6.62
CA VAL A 427 -1.05 15.98 -6.28
C VAL A 427 -2.21 16.50 -7.14
N MET A 428 -2.43 17.81 -7.14
CA MET A 428 -3.56 18.41 -7.87
C MET A 428 -3.44 18.25 -9.39
N ASP A 429 -2.22 18.35 -9.94
CA ASP A 429 -1.96 18.07 -11.36
C ASP A 429 -2.33 16.63 -11.72
N VAL A 430 -1.93 15.66 -10.88
CA VAL A 430 -2.19 14.24 -11.09
C VAL A 430 -3.67 13.91 -10.95
N ILE A 431 -4.37 14.50 -9.97
CA ILE A 431 -5.84 14.38 -9.86
C ILE A 431 -6.52 14.87 -11.14
N GLY A 432 -6.08 16.00 -11.69
CA GLY A 432 -6.53 16.50 -12.98
C GLY A 432 -6.33 15.48 -14.11
N ARG A 433 -5.16 14.84 -14.18
CA ARG A 433 -4.86 13.80 -15.17
C ARG A 433 -5.76 12.58 -15.03
N VAL A 434 -6.01 12.09 -13.82
CA VAL A 434 -6.89 10.94 -13.58
C VAL A 434 -8.31 11.21 -14.07
N ARG A 435 -8.83 12.41 -13.80
CA ARG A 435 -10.16 12.83 -14.27
C ARG A 435 -10.25 12.89 -15.80
N MET A 436 -9.16 13.25 -16.46
CA MET A 436 -9.06 13.28 -17.93
C MET A 436 -8.72 11.92 -18.53
N ALA A 437 -8.10 11.04 -17.76
CA ALA A 437 -7.67 9.73 -18.17
C ALA A 437 -8.88 8.80 -18.35
N CYS A 438 -8.76 7.84 -19.26
CA CYS A 438 -9.76 6.82 -19.54
C CYS A 438 -9.91 5.80 -18.38
N VAL A 439 -9.75 6.21 -17.12
CA VAL A 439 -9.81 5.34 -15.93
C VAL A 439 -11.17 4.68 -15.85
N GLN A 440 -12.26 5.45 -15.98
CA GLN A 440 -13.62 4.92 -16.01
C GLN A 440 -13.86 3.93 -17.16
N ARG A 441 -13.25 4.16 -18.34
CA ARG A 441 -13.35 3.25 -19.50
C ARG A 441 -12.56 1.96 -19.31
N SER A 442 -11.65 1.96 -18.34
CA SER A 442 -10.84 0.82 -17.95
C SER A 442 -11.50 -0.01 -16.85
N ILE A 443 -12.72 0.34 -16.42
CA ILE A 443 -13.51 -0.40 -15.44
C ILE A 443 -14.71 -1.05 -16.12
N VAL A 444 -15.08 -2.24 -15.66
CA VAL A 444 -16.35 -2.92 -15.96
C VAL A 444 -17.12 -3.19 -14.67
N LEU A 445 -18.44 -3.25 -14.80
CA LEU A 445 -19.36 -3.59 -13.72
C LEU A 445 -19.97 -4.95 -14.02
N ILE A 446 -19.87 -5.86 -13.05
CA ILE A 446 -20.43 -7.20 -13.13
C ILE A 446 -21.44 -7.33 -11.98
N PRO A 447 -22.69 -7.75 -12.24
CA PRO A 447 -23.67 -7.89 -11.18
C PRO A 447 -23.14 -8.77 -10.06
N THR A 448 -23.28 -8.34 -8.81
CA THR A 448 -22.67 -8.99 -7.65
C THR A 448 -23.10 -10.45 -7.53
N ALA A 449 -24.38 -10.74 -7.79
CA ALA A 449 -24.93 -12.10 -7.80
C ALA A 449 -24.39 -13.01 -8.92
N SER A 450 -23.75 -12.46 -9.96
CA SER A 450 -23.09 -13.26 -11.01
C SER A 450 -21.60 -13.43 -10.76
N TRP A 451 -20.99 -12.60 -9.90
CA TRP A 451 -19.57 -12.61 -9.63
C TRP A 451 -19.19 -13.65 -8.57
N TRP A 452 -19.88 -13.62 -7.44
CA TRP A 452 -19.77 -14.61 -6.37
C TRP A 452 -20.55 -15.87 -6.72
#